data_AF-A0A925WUK7-F1
#
_entry.id   AF-A0A925WUK7-F1
#
_cell.length_a   1.000
_cell.length_b   1.000
_cell.length_c   1.000
_cell.angle_alpha   90.00
_cell.angle_beta   90.00
_cell.angle_gamma   90.00
#
_symmetry.space_group_name_H-M   'P 1'
#
loop_
_entity.id
_entity.type
_entity.pdbx_description
1 polymer ?
#
loop_
_entity_poly.entity_id
_entity_poly.type
_entity_poly.pdbx_seq_one_letter_code
_entity_poly.pdbx_strand_id
1 'polypeptide(L)'
;MIRTSYAVSPMKQLRLHLDLATRRTRRALERRRRTLFAELTETDRRKAIAGGDAYLLIRWREDVKRSRALFDSFFDQYDSLVGLLCLAAHQGIEPHLEEEYRERRRWFASNYPQRIQRLIEPYQVRDAADSVPGIWGPRSCDVFEALYLPSTIGAMLETDGGNLIGRMIRAQEALAAWEATIRREESAVATPIRYH
;
A
#
# COMPACT_ATOMS: atom_id res chain seq x y z
N MET A 1 -56.76 -27.50 -16.87
CA MET A 1 -55.63 -26.98 -16.05
C MET A 1 -54.73 -28.15 -15.67
N ILE A 2 -53.55 -28.29 -16.30
CA ILE A 2 -52.61 -29.37 -15.98
C ILE A 2 -51.42 -28.74 -15.25
N ARG A 3 -51.30 -29.01 -13.94
CA ARG A 3 -50.10 -28.72 -13.15
C ARG A 3 -49.15 -29.91 -13.29
N THR A 4 -48.17 -29.80 -14.18
CA THR A 4 -47.04 -30.73 -14.25
C THR A 4 -46.08 -30.43 -13.09
N SER A 5 -46.22 -31.19 -12.01
CA SER A 5 -45.27 -31.23 -10.90
C SER A 5 -44.02 -32.00 -11.36
N TYR A 6 -42.98 -31.28 -11.78
CA TYR A 6 -41.67 -31.87 -12.05
C TYR A 6 -41.04 -32.31 -10.72
N ALA A 7 -41.15 -33.61 -10.41
CA ALA A 7 -40.42 -34.22 -9.30
C ALA A 7 -38.91 -34.13 -9.59
N VAL A 8 -38.21 -33.28 -8.83
CA VAL A 8 -36.75 -33.18 -8.91
C VAL A 8 -36.16 -34.48 -8.39
N SER A 9 -35.43 -35.20 -9.25
CA SER A 9 -34.77 -36.47 -8.90
C SER A 9 -33.98 -36.33 -7.58
N PRO A 10 -34.07 -37.32 -6.66
CA PRO A 10 -33.37 -37.30 -5.37
C PRO A 10 -31.86 -37.06 -5.50
N MET A 11 -31.25 -37.54 -6.59
CA MET A 11 -29.82 -37.30 -6.88
C MET A 11 -29.51 -35.84 -7.23
N LYS A 12 -30.44 -35.11 -7.87
CA LYS A 12 -30.28 -33.67 -8.14
C LYS A 12 -30.39 -32.86 -6.86
N GLN A 13 -31.27 -33.26 -5.93
CA GLN A 13 -31.36 -32.62 -4.61
C GLN A 13 -30.09 -32.85 -3.78
N LEU A 14 -29.57 -34.08 -3.74
CA LEU A 14 -28.31 -34.40 -3.05
C LEU A 14 -27.11 -33.63 -3.59
N ARG A 15 -26.97 -33.51 -4.92
CA ARG A 15 -25.91 -32.69 -5.55
C ARG A 15 -26.02 -31.22 -5.19
N LEU A 16 -27.24 -30.67 -5.21
CA LEU A 16 -27.48 -29.27 -4.84
C LEU A 16 -27.13 -29.01 -3.37
N HIS A 17 -27.46 -29.93 -2.47
CA HIS A 17 -27.10 -29.82 -1.06
C HIS A 17 -25.60 -29.89 -0.84
N LEU A 18 -24.89 -30.76 -1.55
CA LEU A 18 -23.43 -30.85 -1.50
C LEU A 18 -22.77 -29.56 -2.02
N ASP A 19 -23.24 -29.02 -3.15
CA ASP A 19 -22.74 -27.77 -3.73
C ASP A 19 -22.95 -26.58 -2.78
N LEU A 20 -24.13 -26.50 -2.15
CA LEU A 20 -24.44 -25.47 -1.17
C LEU A 20 -23.61 -25.62 0.12
N ALA A 21 -23.40 -26.84 0.60
CA ALA A 21 -22.53 -27.11 1.75
C ALA A 21 -21.09 -26.69 1.45
N THR A 22 -20.58 -27.03 0.26
CA THR A 22 -19.21 -26.71 -0.18
C THR A 22 -19.01 -25.21 -0.36
N ARG A 23 -20.01 -24.48 -0.89
CA ARG A 23 -19.95 -23.02 -0.99
C ARG A 23 -20.03 -22.34 0.37
N ARG A 24 -20.80 -22.88 1.32
CA ARG A 24 -20.88 -22.37 2.69
C ARG A 24 -19.58 -22.58 3.46
N THR A 25 -18.98 -23.77 3.38
CA THR A 25 -17.66 -24.04 3.99
C THR A 25 -16.58 -23.19 3.35
N ARG A 26 -16.58 -23.01 2.02
CA ARG A 26 -15.63 -22.11 1.35
C ARG A 26 -15.78 -20.65 1.80
N ARG A 27 -17.01 -20.12 1.89
CA ARG A 27 -17.25 -18.76 2.39
C ARG A 27 -16.91 -18.62 3.88
N ALA A 28 -17.15 -19.65 4.69
CA ALA A 28 -16.77 -19.65 6.10
C ALA A 28 -15.25 -19.68 6.27
N LEU A 29 -14.55 -20.48 5.45
CA LEU A 29 -13.10 -20.52 5.40
C LEU A 29 -12.51 -19.22 4.86
N GLU A 30 -13.11 -18.59 3.85
CA GLU A 30 -12.69 -17.28 3.33
C GLU A 30 -12.94 -16.15 4.33
N ARG A 31 -14.07 -16.18 5.05
CA ARG A 31 -14.34 -15.25 6.16
C ARG A 31 -13.33 -15.46 7.27
N ARG A 32 -13.12 -16.70 7.73
CA ARG A 32 -12.12 -17.03 8.75
C ARG A 32 -10.69 -16.70 8.28
N ARG A 33 -10.36 -16.88 7.00
CA ARG A 33 -9.14 -16.39 6.34
C ARG A 33 -9.07 -14.87 6.54
N ARG A 34 -10.09 -14.12 6.13
CA ARG A 34 -10.14 -12.64 6.25
C ARG A 34 -10.04 -12.16 7.70
N THR A 35 -10.69 -12.84 8.65
CA THR A 35 -10.58 -12.50 10.07
C THR A 35 -9.20 -12.81 10.64
N LEU A 36 -8.59 -13.92 10.20
CA LEU A 36 -7.20 -14.23 10.54
C LEU A 36 -6.24 -13.27 9.83
N PHE A 37 -6.56 -12.78 8.63
CA PHE A 37 -5.77 -11.82 7.84
C PHE A 37 -5.89 -10.38 8.33
N ALA A 38 -6.81 -10.08 9.25
CA ALA A 38 -6.71 -8.85 10.02
C ALA A 38 -5.34 -8.84 10.72
N GLU A 39 -4.69 -7.68 10.70
CA GLU A 39 -3.28 -7.44 10.99
C GLU A 39 -2.74 -8.33 12.12
N LEU A 40 -1.59 -8.99 11.87
CA LEU A 40 -0.84 -9.63 12.95
C LEU A 40 -0.51 -8.56 13.97
N THR A 41 -1.09 -8.69 15.15
CA THR A 41 -0.83 -7.74 16.22
C THR A 41 0.60 -7.90 16.69
N GLU A 42 1.17 -6.85 17.28
CA GLU A 42 2.48 -6.91 17.93
C GLU A 42 2.58 -8.09 18.93
N THR A 43 1.47 -8.42 19.58
CA THR A 43 1.30 -9.61 20.42
C THR A 43 1.45 -10.94 19.67
N ASP A 44 0.96 -11.05 18.44
CA ASP A 44 1.10 -12.26 17.62
C ASP A 44 2.53 -12.44 17.11
N ARG A 45 3.22 -11.33 16.78
CA ARG A 45 4.65 -11.33 16.42
C ARG A 45 5.50 -11.82 17.59
N ARG A 46 5.23 -11.32 18.80
CA ARG A 46 5.90 -11.79 20.03
C ARG A 46 5.62 -13.26 20.32
N LYS A 47 4.39 -13.75 20.09
CA LYS A 47 4.05 -15.17 20.22
C LYS A 47 4.74 -16.04 19.17
N ALA A 48 4.89 -15.57 17.94
CA ALA A 48 5.64 -16.28 16.90
C ALA A 48 7.12 -16.48 17.31
N ILE A 49 7.72 -15.45 17.91
CA ILE A 49 9.10 -15.49 18.41
C ILE A 49 9.22 -16.40 19.66
N ALA A 50 8.29 -16.26 20.62
CA ALA A 50 8.39 -16.91 21.93
C ALA A 50 7.85 -18.35 21.97
N GLY A 51 6.89 -18.69 21.11
CA GLY A 51 6.09 -19.93 21.21
C GLY A 51 6.40 -21.00 20.15
N GLY A 52 7.31 -20.74 19.21
CA GLY A 52 7.66 -21.72 18.17
C GLY A 52 6.52 -22.06 17.21
N ASP A 53 5.48 -21.22 17.10
CA ASP A 53 4.39 -21.43 16.15
C ASP A 53 4.89 -21.18 14.72
N ALA A 54 5.29 -22.28 14.07
CA ALA A 54 5.83 -22.29 12.73
C ALA A 54 4.88 -21.64 11.71
N TYR A 55 3.56 -21.73 11.91
CA TYR A 55 2.59 -21.10 11.02
C TYR A 55 2.65 -19.57 11.11
N LEU A 56 2.67 -19.02 12.33
CA LEU A 56 2.78 -17.57 12.53
C LEU A 56 4.11 -17.03 12.01
N LEU A 57 5.22 -17.76 12.17
CA LEU A 57 6.51 -17.36 11.63
C LEU A 57 6.54 -17.36 10.09
N ILE A 58 6.02 -18.41 9.45
CA ILE A 58 5.92 -18.47 7.98
C ILE A 58 5.06 -17.32 7.46
N ARG A 59 3.91 -17.06 8.11
CA ARG A 59 3.04 -15.95 7.74
C ARG A 59 3.74 -14.60 7.90
N TRP A 60 4.41 -14.37 9.01
CA TRP A 60 5.13 -13.13 9.25
C TRP A 60 6.23 -12.92 8.20
N ARG A 61 6.99 -13.96 7.83
CA ARG A 61 7.95 -13.91 6.72
C ARG A 61 7.31 -13.47 5.40
N GLU A 62 6.15 -14.01 5.07
CA GLU A 62 5.43 -13.64 3.84
C GLU A 62 4.88 -12.21 3.89
N ASP A 63 4.44 -11.75 5.05
CA ASP A 63 3.98 -10.36 5.23
C ASP A 63 5.16 -9.38 5.11
N VAL A 64 6.34 -9.71 5.67
CA VAL A 64 7.58 -8.91 5.51
C VAL A 64 8.02 -8.85 4.04
N LYS A 65 8.04 -9.98 3.33
CA LYS A 65 8.34 -10.00 1.88
C LYS A 65 7.38 -9.13 1.08
N ARG A 66 6.08 -9.17 1.39
CA ARG A 66 5.09 -8.32 0.74
C ARG A 66 5.31 -6.84 1.05
N SER A 67 5.66 -6.51 2.30
CA SER A 67 6.01 -5.13 2.67
C SER A 67 7.24 -4.64 1.93
N ARG A 68 8.29 -5.47 1.81
CA ARG A 68 9.50 -5.15 1.04
C ARG A 68 9.18 -4.89 -0.43
N ALA A 69 8.45 -5.79 -1.09
CA ALA A 69 8.08 -5.62 -2.50
C ALA A 69 7.22 -4.36 -2.75
N LEU A 70 6.34 -4.02 -1.80
CA LEU A 70 5.56 -2.78 -1.86
C LEU A 70 6.45 -1.55 -1.67
N PHE A 71 7.41 -1.60 -0.75
CA PHE A 71 8.39 -0.53 -0.55
C PHE A 71 9.21 -0.31 -1.81
N ASP A 72 9.82 -1.35 -2.36
CA ASP A 72 10.68 -1.25 -3.55
C ASP A 72 9.90 -0.65 -4.74
N SER A 73 8.69 -1.18 -5.00
CA SER A 73 7.84 -0.65 -6.07
C SER A 73 7.42 0.80 -5.85
N PHE A 74 7.23 1.25 -4.60
CA PHE A 74 6.89 2.63 -4.31
C PHE A 74 8.10 3.55 -4.41
N PHE A 75 9.25 3.10 -3.90
CA PHE A 75 10.52 3.80 -3.94
C PHE A 75 10.94 4.07 -5.38
N ASP A 76 10.84 3.09 -6.28
CA ASP A 76 11.16 3.27 -7.71
C ASP A 76 10.30 4.36 -8.37
N GLN A 77 9.01 4.42 -8.03
CA GLN A 77 8.11 5.46 -8.56
C GLN A 77 8.40 6.83 -7.97
N TYR A 78 8.77 6.89 -6.69
CA TYR A 78 9.20 8.11 -6.01
C TYR A 78 10.52 8.63 -6.58
N ASP A 79 11.53 7.79 -6.70
CA ASP A 79 12.85 8.14 -7.25
C ASP A 79 12.72 8.63 -8.70
N SER A 80 11.91 7.94 -9.52
CA SER A 80 11.61 8.41 -10.87
C SER A 80 10.89 9.77 -10.89
N LEU A 81 9.95 10.02 -9.97
CA LEU A 81 9.26 11.31 -9.86
C LEU A 81 10.24 12.42 -9.46
N VAL A 82 11.07 12.20 -8.44
CA VAL A 82 12.07 13.17 -7.99
C VAL A 82 13.08 13.46 -9.10
N GLY A 83 13.59 12.42 -9.78
CA GLY A 83 14.49 12.57 -10.92
C GLY A 83 13.88 13.44 -12.02
N LEU A 84 12.61 13.22 -12.35
CA LEU A 84 11.88 14.01 -13.33
C LEU A 84 11.74 15.49 -12.91
N LEU A 85 11.40 15.76 -11.65
CA LEU A 85 11.26 17.12 -11.13
C LEU A 85 12.60 17.86 -11.12
N CYS A 86 13.68 17.18 -10.71
CA CYS A 86 15.03 17.73 -10.77
C CYS A 86 15.47 18.04 -12.20
N LEU A 87 15.15 17.16 -13.16
CA LEU A 87 15.45 17.34 -14.57
C LEU A 87 14.71 18.56 -15.13
N ALA A 88 13.40 18.68 -14.86
CA ALA A 88 12.58 19.81 -15.28
C ALA A 88 13.04 21.14 -14.66
N ALA A 89 13.46 21.12 -13.39
CA ALA A 89 14.02 22.30 -12.74
C ALA A 89 15.36 22.73 -13.36
N HIS A 90 16.19 21.78 -13.82
CA HIS A 90 17.50 22.07 -14.40
C HIS A 90 17.45 22.50 -15.88
N GLN A 91 16.65 21.79 -16.70
CA GLN A 91 16.61 21.96 -18.15
C GLN A 91 15.43 22.82 -18.62
N GLY A 92 14.46 23.08 -17.74
CA GLY A 92 13.19 23.70 -18.08
C GLY A 92 12.08 22.67 -18.31
N ILE A 93 10.85 23.17 -18.45
CA ILE A 93 9.67 22.33 -18.61
C ILE A 93 9.48 22.02 -20.10
N GLU A 94 9.76 20.79 -20.47
CA GLU A 94 9.51 20.28 -21.82
C GLU A 94 8.21 19.45 -21.91
N PRO A 95 7.55 19.38 -23.08
CA PRO A 95 6.31 18.63 -23.25
C PRO A 95 6.42 17.15 -22.87
N HIS A 96 7.57 16.53 -23.11
CA HIS A 96 7.80 15.12 -22.78
C HIS A 96 7.87 14.90 -21.26
N LEU A 97 8.50 15.82 -20.52
CA LEU A 97 8.58 15.76 -19.05
C LEU A 97 7.20 15.92 -18.42
N GLU A 98 6.34 16.79 -18.95
CA GLU A 98 4.96 16.95 -18.48
C GLU A 98 4.11 15.68 -18.73
N GLU A 99 4.33 14.97 -19.84
CA GLU A 99 3.64 13.70 -20.06
C GLU A 99 4.11 12.62 -19.08
N GLU A 100 5.42 12.48 -18.88
CA GLU A 100 5.98 11.56 -17.89
C GLU A 100 5.46 11.88 -16.48
N TYR A 101 5.41 13.16 -16.11
CA TYR A 101 4.86 13.59 -14.83
C TYR A 101 3.39 13.21 -14.70
N ARG A 102 2.60 13.40 -15.75
CA ARG A 102 1.18 13.02 -15.79
C ARG A 102 0.97 11.52 -15.62
N GLU A 103 1.85 10.69 -16.18
CA GLU A 103 1.82 9.24 -15.98
C GLU A 103 2.16 8.86 -14.54
N ARG A 104 3.24 9.42 -13.97
CA ARG A 104 3.63 9.19 -12.57
C ARG A 104 2.53 9.65 -11.61
N ARG A 105 1.97 10.83 -11.83
CA ARG A 105 0.82 11.35 -11.08
C ARG A 105 -0.38 10.41 -11.09
N ARG A 106 -0.74 9.85 -12.26
CA ARG A 106 -1.82 8.86 -12.40
C ARG A 106 -1.54 7.61 -11.55
N TRP A 107 -0.30 7.15 -11.54
CA TRP A 107 0.11 6.02 -10.71
C TRP A 107 -0.02 6.34 -9.21
N PHE A 108 0.52 7.47 -8.75
CA PHE A 108 0.45 7.88 -7.35
C PHE A 108 -1.00 8.06 -6.88
N ALA A 109 -1.83 8.77 -7.64
CA ALA A 109 -3.24 8.98 -7.31
C ALA A 109 -4.02 7.65 -7.14
N SER A 110 -3.62 6.61 -7.87
CA SER A 110 -4.29 5.30 -7.82
C SER A 110 -3.75 4.39 -6.71
N ASN A 111 -2.45 4.47 -6.40
CA ASN A 111 -1.78 3.51 -5.52
C ASN A 111 -1.52 4.04 -4.11
N TYR A 112 -1.22 5.34 -3.99
CA TYR A 112 -0.76 5.91 -2.73
C TYR A 112 -1.83 5.90 -1.62
N PRO A 113 -3.05 6.47 -1.80
CA PRO A 113 -4.00 6.62 -0.69
C PRO A 113 -4.50 5.29 -0.11
N GLN A 114 -4.63 4.26 -0.96
CA GLN A 114 -5.25 3.00 -0.56
C GLN A 114 -4.26 2.00 0.04
N ARG A 115 -3.00 2.03 -0.41
CA ARG A 115 -2.03 0.96 -0.11
C ARG A 115 -0.84 1.45 0.69
N ILE A 116 -0.33 2.64 0.38
CA ILE A 116 0.96 3.10 0.90
C ILE A 116 0.77 4.08 2.05
N GLN A 117 -0.19 5.00 1.94
CA GLN A 117 -0.38 6.09 2.90
C GLN A 117 -0.41 5.60 4.35
N ARG A 118 -1.19 4.56 4.66
CA ARG A 118 -1.29 3.99 6.03
C ARG A 118 0.02 3.40 6.55
N LEU A 119 0.88 2.90 5.65
CA LEU A 119 2.15 2.30 6.02
C LEU A 119 3.21 3.37 6.31
N ILE A 120 3.17 4.47 5.56
CA ILE A 120 4.18 5.53 5.65
C ILE A 120 3.79 6.68 6.60
N GLU A 121 2.49 6.89 6.86
CA GLU A 121 1.95 7.94 7.74
C GLU A 121 2.69 8.06 9.08
N PRO A 122 3.05 6.98 9.79
CA PRO A 122 3.77 7.08 11.06
C PRO A 122 5.16 7.73 10.98
N TYR A 123 5.75 7.76 9.78
CA TYR A 123 7.09 8.29 9.54
C TYR A 123 7.07 9.70 8.92
N GLN A 124 5.90 10.22 8.58
CA GLN A 124 5.77 11.50 7.93
C GLN A 124 5.81 12.66 8.93
N VAL A 125 6.59 13.69 8.60
CA VAL A 125 6.55 14.98 9.27
C VAL A 125 5.66 15.90 8.46
N ARG A 126 4.54 16.34 9.05
CA ARG A 126 3.64 17.30 8.41
C ARG A 126 4.21 18.70 8.51
N ASP A 127 4.12 19.45 7.42
CA ASP A 127 4.47 20.86 7.33
C ASP A 127 3.23 21.67 6.95
N ALA A 128 3.05 22.85 7.56
CA ALA A 128 1.94 23.73 7.20
C ALA A 128 2.09 24.29 5.77
N ALA A 129 3.31 24.32 5.24
CA ALA A 129 3.59 24.67 3.85
C ALA A 129 3.10 23.59 2.87
N ASP A 130 2.85 22.36 3.33
CA ASP A 130 2.36 21.26 2.48
C ASP A 130 0.86 21.41 2.26
N SER A 131 0.53 22.15 1.21
CA SER A 131 -0.83 22.42 0.80
C SER A 131 -0.97 22.37 -0.72
N VAL A 132 -2.18 22.00 -1.15
CA VAL A 132 -2.55 21.95 -2.57
C VAL A 132 -3.76 22.83 -2.83
N PRO A 133 -3.84 23.48 -4.01
CA PRO A 133 -5.02 24.24 -4.39
C PRO A 133 -6.27 23.36 -4.41
N GLY A 134 -7.37 23.85 -3.82
CA GLY A 134 -8.67 23.19 -3.81
C GLY A 134 -9.80 24.15 -4.13
N ILE A 135 -10.97 23.60 -4.46
CA ILE A 135 -12.18 24.37 -4.83
C ILE A 135 -12.58 25.35 -3.71
N TRP A 136 -12.34 24.97 -2.46
CA TRP A 136 -12.72 25.74 -1.26
C TRP A 136 -11.52 26.41 -0.58
N GLY A 137 -10.41 26.57 -1.29
CA GLY A 137 -9.14 27.08 -0.77
C GLY A 137 -8.06 26.00 -0.61
N PRO A 138 -6.89 26.36 -0.07
CA PRO A 138 -5.77 25.44 0.12
C PRO A 138 -6.17 24.30 1.06
N ARG A 139 -5.90 23.07 0.65
CA ARG A 139 -6.07 21.86 1.48
C ARG A 139 -4.69 21.43 1.98
N SER A 140 -4.54 21.25 3.29
CA SER A 140 -3.35 20.58 3.83
C SER A 140 -3.28 19.15 3.30
N CYS A 141 -2.09 18.76 2.88
CA CYS A 141 -1.81 17.43 2.37
C CYS A 141 -0.53 16.89 3.02
N ASP A 142 -0.27 15.61 2.83
CA ASP A 142 1.04 15.07 3.22
C ASP A 142 2.12 15.42 2.19
N VAL A 143 3.37 15.11 2.55
CA VAL A 143 4.54 15.46 1.74
C VAL A 143 4.54 14.79 0.37
N PHE A 144 4.02 13.57 0.25
CA PHE A 144 3.96 12.87 -1.04
C PHE A 144 2.83 13.43 -1.91
N GLU A 145 1.66 13.66 -1.31
CA GLU A 145 0.54 14.33 -1.95
C GLU A 145 0.97 15.69 -2.53
N ALA A 146 1.78 16.45 -1.79
CA ALA A 146 2.31 17.73 -2.25
C ALA A 146 3.19 17.62 -3.52
N LEU A 147 3.85 16.47 -3.72
CA LEU A 147 4.75 16.22 -4.86
C LEU A 147 4.04 15.71 -6.12
N TYR A 148 2.85 15.08 -6.01
CA TYR A 148 2.16 14.52 -7.18
C TYR A 148 0.79 15.13 -7.47
N LEU A 149 0.15 15.81 -6.52
CA LEU A 149 -1.18 16.39 -6.75
C LEU A 149 -1.23 17.55 -7.74
N PRO A 150 -0.22 18.45 -7.83
CA PRO A 150 -0.19 19.49 -8.86
C PRO A 150 -0.47 18.93 -10.25
N SER A 151 -1.24 19.65 -11.06
CA SER A 151 -1.69 19.16 -12.37
C SER A 151 -0.57 19.08 -13.41
N THR A 152 0.46 19.91 -13.25
CA THR A 152 1.62 20.05 -14.14
C THR A 152 2.86 20.31 -13.31
N ILE A 153 4.05 20.06 -13.88
CA ILE A 153 5.33 20.44 -13.27
C ILE A 153 5.40 21.97 -13.14
N GLY A 154 4.94 22.71 -14.15
CA GLY A 154 4.88 24.17 -14.09
C GLY A 154 4.08 24.70 -12.90
N ALA A 155 2.87 24.16 -12.67
CA ALA A 155 2.06 24.56 -11.53
C ALA A 155 2.75 24.24 -10.21
N MET A 156 3.47 23.11 -10.13
CA MET A 156 4.25 22.76 -8.94
C MET A 156 5.36 23.78 -8.69
N LEU A 157 6.21 24.05 -9.68
CA LEU A 157 7.36 24.94 -9.54
C LEU A 157 6.95 26.40 -9.24
N GLU A 158 5.88 26.88 -9.87
CA GLU A 158 5.37 28.24 -9.66
C GLU A 158 4.76 28.45 -8.27
N THR A 159 4.04 27.44 -7.75
CA THR A 159 3.28 27.57 -6.49
C THR A 159 4.04 27.08 -5.27
N ASP A 160 5.18 26.43 -5.45
CA ASP A 160 5.95 25.81 -4.37
C ASP A 160 6.56 26.84 -3.38
N GLY A 161 6.88 28.05 -3.85
CA GLY A 161 7.42 29.10 -2.99
C GLY A 161 8.79 28.78 -2.39
N GLY A 162 9.56 27.86 -2.99
CA GLY A 162 10.89 27.47 -2.55
C GLY A 162 10.92 26.32 -1.53
N ASN A 163 9.81 25.62 -1.33
CA ASN A 163 9.67 24.51 -0.38
C ASN A 163 9.92 23.13 -0.99
N LEU A 164 10.17 23.02 -2.30
CA LEU A 164 10.18 21.75 -3.04
C LEU A 164 11.30 20.83 -2.55
N ILE A 165 12.49 21.40 -2.39
CA ILE A 165 13.65 20.67 -1.86
C ILE A 165 13.37 20.20 -0.43
N GLY A 166 12.77 21.04 0.40
CA GLY A 166 12.37 20.68 1.76
C GLY A 166 11.38 19.51 1.79
N ARG A 167 10.39 19.51 0.89
CA ARG A 167 9.44 18.41 0.70
C ARG A 167 10.14 17.11 0.27
N MET A 168 11.03 17.18 -0.71
CA MET A 168 11.78 16.01 -1.18
C MET A 168 12.64 15.41 -0.06
N ILE A 169 13.31 16.24 0.75
CA ILE A 169 14.10 15.77 1.90
C ILE A 169 13.19 15.06 2.91
N ARG A 170 12.06 15.67 3.31
CA ARG A 170 11.12 15.06 4.26
C ARG A 170 10.51 13.75 3.73
N ALA A 171 10.19 13.69 2.44
CA ALA A 171 9.69 12.48 1.81
C ALA A 171 10.76 11.36 1.82
N GLN A 172 12.01 11.71 1.54
CA GLN A 172 13.14 10.79 1.61
C GLN A 172 13.40 10.29 3.04
N GLU A 173 13.32 11.16 4.04
CA GLU A 173 13.45 10.80 5.46
C GLU A 173 12.34 9.83 5.89
N ALA A 174 11.09 10.07 5.49
CA ALA A 174 9.97 9.17 5.75
C ALA A 174 10.19 7.79 5.11
N LEU A 175 10.71 7.74 3.88
CA LEU A 175 11.06 6.50 3.20
C LEU A 175 12.20 5.74 3.90
N ALA A 176 13.25 6.45 4.31
CA ALA A 176 14.37 5.85 5.04
C ALA A 176 13.92 5.23 6.37
N ALA A 177 13.03 5.91 7.10
CA ALA A 177 12.47 5.40 8.36
C ALA A 177 11.57 4.18 8.15
N TRP A 178 10.78 4.16 7.08
CA TRP A 178 9.99 2.99 6.70
C TRP A 178 10.88 1.80 6.32
N GLU A 179 11.91 2.03 5.51
CA GLU A 179 12.86 0.99 5.10
C GLU A 179 13.58 0.37 6.31
N ALA A 180 14.04 1.21 7.25
CA ALA A 180 14.68 0.75 8.47
C ALA A 180 13.77 -0.17 9.30
N THR A 181 12.46 0.06 9.28
CA THR A 181 11.49 -0.81 9.95
C THR A 181 11.34 -2.14 9.23
N ILE A 182 11.26 -2.15 7.90
CA ILE A 182 11.23 -3.40 7.12
C ILE A 182 12.50 -4.23 7.36
N ARG A 183 13.69 -3.61 7.32
CA ARG A 183 14.97 -4.29 7.57
C ARG A 183 15.05 -4.92 8.97
N ARG A 184 14.50 -4.23 9.99
CA ARG A 184 14.40 -4.79 11.34
C ARG A 184 13.50 -6.03 11.37
N GLU A 185 12.35 -5.97 10.71
CA GLU A 185 11.44 -7.13 10.63
C GLU A 185 12.06 -8.29 9.85
N GLU A 186 12.76 -8.03 8.72
CA GLU A 186 13.52 -9.02 7.95
C GLU A 186 14.56 -9.75 8.82
N SER A 187 15.32 -8.99 9.61
CA SER A 187 16.32 -9.54 10.53
C SER A 187 15.69 -10.41 11.62
N ALA A 188 14.54 -9.98 12.15
CA ALA A 188 13.82 -10.71 13.18
C ALA A 188 13.27 -12.05 12.67
N VAL A 189 12.77 -12.12 11.44
CA VAL A 189 12.27 -13.36 10.85
C VAL A 189 13.37 -14.30 10.32
N ALA A 190 14.58 -13.78 10.08
CA ALA A 190 15.74 -14.55 9.62
C ALA A 190 16.43 -15.33 10.74
N THR A 191 16.24 -14.95 12.01
CA THR A 191 16.87 -15.62 13.14
C THR A 191 16.35 -17.07 13.27
N PRO A 192 17.21 -18.11 13.22
CA PRO A 192 16.78 -19.49 13.32
C PRO A 192 16.22 -19.78 14.72
N ILE A 193 15.04 -20.42 14.78
CA ILE A 193 14.48 -20.93 16.02
C ILE A 193 15.45 -22.01 16.55
N ARG A 194 16.13 -21.71 17.66
CA ARG A 194 16.86 -22.75 18.40
C ARG A 194 15.82 -23.60 19.13
N TYR A 195 15.63 -24.83 18.67
CA TYR A 195 14.92 -25.84 19.45
C TYR A 195 15.80 -26.20 20.65
N HIS A 196 15.34 -25.84 21.85
CA HIS A 196 15.92 -26.27 23.12
C HIS A 196 15.14 -27.46 23.67
#